data_AF-A0A349U4D1-F1
#
_entry.id   AF-A0A349U4D1-F1
#
_cell.length_a   1.000
_cell.length_b   1.000
_cell.length_c   1.000
_cell.angle_alpha   90.00
_cell.angle_beta   90.00
_cell.angle_gamma   90.00
#
_symmetry.space_group_name_H-M   'P 1'
#
loop_
_entity.id
_entity.type
_entity.pdbx_description
1 polymer ?
#
loop_
_entity_poly.entity_id
_entity_poly.type
_entity_poly.pdbx_seq_one_letter_code
_entity_poly.pdbx_strand_id
1 'polypeptide(L)'
;MAERKELILKIIGKEFEMFQNVKDMYGRASCQDNPETFKIMRASQFAGWSTEALESYLNDLDEAAGSNRNLLAEKYARMMQSTLPLKYFEIKHLLPELDPEIILLVNKIVAIEVEWQKEAMNKYPDIVGRGRPIYSSQDNSTVTSMETYIRGELLTYSRKTLDLYYQNCLRLKSKGINGALTTLLFTVKRYGYSTLEEANEKIRAKSGFGAY
;
A
#
# COMPACT_ATOMS: atom_id res chain seq x y z
N MET A 1 -10.50 -15.77 14.06
CA MET A 1 -10.21 -15.96 12.61
C MET A 1 -11.34 -15.42 11.72
N ALA A 2 -12.60 -15.75 11.97
CA ALA A 2 -13.74 -15.21 11.21
C ALA A 2 -13.91 -13.69 11.37
N GLU A 3 -13.85 -13.19 12.60
CA GLU A 3 -13.98 -11.76 12.94
C GLU A 3 -12.93 -10.87 12.27
N ARG A 4 -11.65 -11.26 12.31
CA ARG A 4 -10.57 -10.53 11.60
C ARG A 4 -10.78 -10.48 10.09
N LYS A 5 -11.29 -11.57 9.49
CA LYS A 5 -11.59 -11.61 8.05
C LYS A 5 -12.72 -10.65 7.73
N GLU A 6 -13.76 -10.62 8.56
CA GLU A 6 -14.88 -9.68 8.41
C GLU A 6 -14.42 -8.22 8.53
N LEU A 7 -13.56 -7.92 9.52
CA LEU A 7 -12.94 -6.60 9.68
C LEU A 7 -12.20 -6.17 8.41
N ILE A 8 -11.34 -7.03 7.86
CA ILE A 8 -10.63 -6.74 6.61
C ILE A 8 -11.61 -6.50 5.45
N LEU A 9 -12.67 -7.29 5.34
CA LEU A 9 -13.66 -7.10 4.28
C LEU A 9 -14.44 -5.78 4.43
N LYS A 10 -14.73 -5.34 5.66
CA LYS A 10 -15.34 -4.03 5.94
C LYS A 10 -14.42 -2.89 5.51
N ILE A 11 -13.14 -2.96 5.87
CA ILE A 11 -12.12 -1.98 5.44
C ILE A 11 -12.07 -1.91 3.92
N ILE A 12 -11.92 -3.06 3.25
CA ILE A 12 -11.86 -3.12 1.77
C ILE A 12 -13.11 -2.53 1.13
N GLY A 13 -14.31 -2.80 1.68
CA GLY A 13 -15.55 -2.23 1.17
C GLY A 13 -15.55 -0.71 1.20
N LYS A 14 -15.14 -0.11 2.32
CA LYS A 14 -15.05 1.35 2.49
C LYS A 14 -13.97 1.96 1.60
N GLU A 15 -12.80 1.33 1.52
CA GLU A 15 -11.75 1.78 0.62
C GLU A 15 -12.21 1.73 -0.84
N PHE A 16 -12.94 0.68 -1.23
CA PHE A 16 -13.44 0.54 -2.58
C PHE A 16 -14.48 1.63 -2.89
N GLU A 17 -15.40 1.92 -1.97
CA GLU A 17 -16.36 3.02 -2.12
C GLU A 17 -15.66 4.38 -2.29
N MET A 18 -14.68 4.69 -1.44
CA MET A 18 -13.85 5.89 -1.57
C MET A 18 -13.09 5.89 -2.90
N PHE A 19 -12.53 4.75 -3.29
CA PHE A 19 -11.76 4.60 -4.52
C PHE A 19 -12.62 4.82 -5.76
N GLN A 20 -13.89 4.38 -5.79
CA GLN A 20 -14.79 4.61 -6.92
C GLN A 20 -15.08 6.10 -7.19
N ASN A 21 -14.90 6.94 -6.18
CA ASN A 21 -15.08 8.39 -6.26
C ASN A 21 -13.79 9.15 -6.56
N VAL A 22 -12.63 8.47 -6.62
CA VAL A 22 -11.38 9.07 -7.07
C VAL A 22 -11.45 9.27 -8.59
N LYS A 23 -11.23 10.52 -9.02
CA LYS A 23 -10.99 10.85 -10.42
C LYS A 23 -9.50 11.10 -10.58
N ASP A 24 -8.81 10.28 -11.35
CA ASP A 24 -7.44 10.59 -11.76
C ASP A 24 -7.46 11.67 -12.85
N MET A 25 -6.30 12.27 -13.13
CA MET A 25 -6.12 13.28 -14.18
C MET A 25 -6.47 12.77 -15.58
N TYR A 26 -6.48 11.44 -15.77
CA TYR A 26 -6.81 10.75 -17.01
C TYR A 26 -8.19 10.09 -16.98
N GLY A 27 -8.99 10.35 -15.93
CA GLY A 27 -10.31 9.74 -15.74
C GLY A 27 -10.31 8.62 -14.70
N ARG A 28 -11.09 7.56 -14.96
CA ARG A 28 -11.18 6.41 -14.05
C ARG A 28 -9.96 5.51 -14.22
N ALA A 29 -9.36 5.07 -13.11
CA ALA A 29 -8.29 4.07 -13.15
C ALA A 29 -8.89 2.71 -13.52
N SER A 30 -8.22 1.91 -14.37
CA SER A 30 -8.71 0.57 -14.77
C SER A 30 -8.97 -0.37 -13.58
N CYS A 31 -8.28 -0.15 -12.45
CA CYS A 31 -8.51 -0.88 -11.20
C CYS A 31 -9.90 -0.63 -10.60
N GLN A 32 -10.58 0.48 -10.92
CA GLN A 32 -11.95 0.78 -10.47
C GLN A 32 -12.99 -0.15 -11.11
N ASP A 33 -12.62 -0.80 -12.21
CA ASP A 33 -13.47 -1.75 -12.93
C ASP A 33 -13.11 -3.21 -12.61
N ASN A 34 -12.17 -3.45 -11.68
CA ASN A 34 -11.73 -4.78 -11.27
C ASN A 34 -11.78 -4.97 -9.74
N PRO A 35 -13.00 -5.08 -9.17
CA PRO A 35 -13.20 -5.18 -7.72
C PRO A 35 -12.52 -6.41 -7.09
N GLU A 36 -12.46 -7.54 -7.80
CA GLU A 36 -11.80 -8.74 -7.28
C GLU A 36 -10.28 -8.58 -7.17
N THR A 37 -9.64 -7.94 -8.16
CA THR A 37 -8.20 -7.63 -8.06
C THR A 37 -7.93 -6.63 -6.94
N PHE A 38 -8.77 -5.59 -6.81
CA PHE A 38 -8.67 -4.63 -5.71
C PHE A 38 -8.74 -5.34 -4.34
N LYS A 39 -9.75 -6.19 -4.16
CA LYS A 39 -9.96 -6.98 -2.95
C LYS A 39 -8.79 -7.91 -2.64
N ILE A 40 -8.24 -8.60 -3.64
CA ILE A 40 -7.06 -9.46 -3.47
C ILE A 40 -5.87 -8.63 -2.95
N MET A 41 -5.56 -7.52 -3.63
CA MET A 41 -4.41 -6.68 -3.28
C MET A 41 -4.53 -6.09 -1.88
N ARG A 42 -5.68 -5.50 -1.56
CA ARG A 42 -5.92 -4.91 -0.23
C ARG A 42 -5.94 -5.97 0.86
N ALA A 43 -6.60 -7.11 0.66
CA ALA A 43 -6.58 -8.20 1.64
C ALA A 43 -5.17 -8.74 1.90
N SER A 44 -4.33 -8.81 0.87
CA SER A 44 -2.92 -9.20 1.02
C SER A 44 -2.14 -8.18 1.83
N GLN A 45 -2.33 -6.88 1.61
CA GLN A 45 -1.65 -5.83 2.36
C GLN A 45 -2.02 -5.87 3.85
N PHE A 46 -3.29 -6.12 4.17
CA PHE A 46 -3.75 -6.26 5.55
C PHE A 46 -3.39 -7.60 6.20
N ALA A 47 -2.82 -8.55 5.47
CA ALA A 47 -2.48 -9.86 6.02
C ALA A 47 -1.42 -9.77 7.14
N GLY A 48 -0.46 -8.85 7.01
CA GLY A 48 0.60 -8.62 8.02
C GLY A 48 0.22 -7.68 9.16
N TRP A 49 -0.95 -7.05 9.11
CA TRP A 49 -1.36 -6.05 10.11
C TRP A 49 -1.87 -6.69 11.41
N SER A 50 -1.66 -6.04 12.55
CA SER A 50 -2.31 -6.45 13.80
C SER A 50 -3.80 -6.08 13.77
N THR A 51 -4.62 -6.74 14.59
CA THR A 51 -6.06 -6.46 14.64
C THR A 51 -6.33 -5.04 15.12
N GLU A 52 -5.58 -4.56 16.10
CA GLU A 52 -5.70 -3.23 16.68
C GLU A 52 -5.41 -2.14 15.64
N ALA A 53 -4.39 -2.33 14.80
CA ALA A 53 -4.10 -1.42 13.70
C ALA A 53 -5.21 -1.41 12.64
N LEU A 54 -5.82 -2.57 12.35
CA LEU A 54 -6.94 -2.68 11.42
C LEU A 54 -8.21 -2.00 11.97
N GLU A 55 -8.52 -2.18 13.26
CA GLU A 55 -9.66 -1.52 13.91
C GLU A 55 -9.47 0.00 13.94
N SER A 56 -8.26 0.47 14.27
CA SER A 56 -7.95 1.89 14.23
C SER A 56 -8.06 2.45 12.80
N TYR A 57 -7.59 1.71 11.79
CA TYR A 57 -7.72 2.15 10.41
C TYR A 57 -9.17 2.14 9.90
N LEU A 58 -10.00 1.19 10.35
CA LEU A 58 -11.43 1.21 10.06
C LEU A 58 -12.07 2.50 10.61
N ASN A 59 -11.71 2.91 11.83
CA ASN A 59 -12.18 4.16 12.41
C ASN A 59 -11.70 5.37 11.60
N ASP A 60 -10.45 5.39 11.11
CA ASP A 60 -9.97 6.47 10.25
C ASP A 60 -10.83 6.61 8.98
N LEU A 61 -11.23 5.48 8.38
CA LEU A 61 -12.13 5.48 7.21
C LEU A 61 -13.52 6.00 7.56
N ASP A 62 -14.06 5.63 8.72
CA ASP A 62 -15.37 6.08 9.19
C ASP A 62 -15.39 7.58 9.54
N GLU A 63 -14.38 8.07 10.25
CA GLU A 63 -14.23 9.49 10.59
C GLU A 63 -14.03 10.35 9.34
N ALA A 64 -13.22 9.88 8.39
CA ALA A 64 -13.02 10.57 7.12
C ALA A 64 -14.33 10.65 6.34
N ALA A 65 -15.06 9.53 6.18
CA ALA A 65 -16.35 9.51 5.50
C ALA A 65 -17.37 10.44 6.18
N GLY A 66 -17.46 10.40 7.52
CA GLY A 66 -18.34 11.27 8.31
C GLY A 66 -18.01 12.76 8.19
N SER A 67 -16.76 13.08 7.81
CA SER A 67 -16.27 14.45 7.59
C SER A 67 -16.20 14.83 6.10
N ASN A 68 -16.82 14.07 5.20
CA ASN A 68 -16.75 14.26 3.74
C ASN A 68 -15.31 14.25 3.17
N ARG A 69 -14.38 13.59 3.86
CA ARG A 69 -13.02 13.35 3.40
C ARG A 69 -12.92 12.00 2.71
N ASN A 70 -12.00 11.90 1.75
CA ASN A 70 -11.74 10.67 1.01
C ASN A 70 -10.25 10.33 1.12
N LEU A 71 -9.92 9.35 1.96
CA LEU A 71 -8.52 9.00 2.23
C LEU A 71 -7.79 8.49 0.97
N LEU A 72 -8.49 7.84 0.04
CA LEU A 72 -7.86 7.39 -1.21
C LEU A 72 -7.52 8.57 -2.12
N ALA A 73 -8.40 9.57 -2.21
CA ALA A 73 -8.10 10.81 -2.94
C ALA A 73 -6.92 11.57 -2.31
N GLU A 74 -6.93 11.70 -0.97
CA GLU A 74 -5.82 12.32 -0.23
C GLU A 74 -4.50 11.58 -0.46
N LYS A 75 -4.50 10.23 -0.43
CA LYS A 75 -3.33 9.40 -0.72
C LYS A 75 -2.73 9.74 -2.09
N TYR A 76 -3.55 9.74 -3.14
CA TYR A 76 -3.06 10.04 -4.49
C TYR A 76 -2.56 11.48 -4.62
N ALA A 77 -3.26 12.45 -4.02
CA ALA A 77 -2.80 13.82 -3.98
C ALA A 77 -1.44 13.95 -3.26
N ARG A 78 -1.24 13.25 -2.13
CA ARG A 78 0.04 13.26 -1.41
C ARG A 78 1.17 12.60 -2.22
N MET A 79 0.88 11.56 -3.01
CA MET A 79 1.87 10.97 -3.94
C MET A 79 2.35 11.97 -5.01
N MET A 80 1.48 12.91 -5.43
CA MET A 80 1.83 13.94 -6.41
C MET A 80 2.95 14.86 -5.95
N GLN A 81 3.21 14.95 -4.64
CA GLN A 81 4.34 15.73 -4.13
C GLN A 81 5.68 15.28 -4.76
N SER A 82 5.84 13.98 -5.00
CA SER A 82 7.03 13.42 -5.63
C SER A 82 6.89 13.31 -7.15
N THR A 83 5.73 12.87 -7.65
CA THR A 83 5.55 12.55 -9.07
C THR A 83 5.21 13.76 -9.94
N LEU A 84 4.49 14.75 -9.39
CA LEU A 84 3.90 15.89 -10.10
C LEU A 84 3.90 17.16 -9.21
N PRO A 85 5.08 17.67 -8.79
CA PRO A 85 5.19 18.67 -7.74
C PRO A 85 4.46 19.99 -8.04
N LEU A 86 4.39 20.41 -9.31
CA LEU A 86 3.65 21.62 -9.71
C LEU A 86 2.14 21.45 -9.48
N LYS A 87 1.56 20.32 -9.89
CA LYS A 87 0.14 20.02 -9.64
C LYS A 87 -0.14 19.82 -8.16
N TYR A 88 0.77 19.19 -7.42
CA TYR A 88 0.66 19.08 -5.98
C TYR A 88 0.58 20.47 -5.31
N PHE A 89 1.40 21.43 -5.74
CA PHE A 89 1.36 22.78 -5.21
C PHE A 89 -0.01 23.45 -5.42
N GLU A 90 -0.66 23.19 -6.54
CA GLU A 90 -2.00 23.70 -6.84
C GLU A 90 -3.07 23.11 -5.90
N ILE A 91 -2.98 21.81 -5.55
CA ILE A 91 -4.03 21.12 -4.79
C ILE A 91 -3.73 20.93 -3.29
N LYS A 92 -2.50 21.17 -2.83
CA LYS A 92 -2.08 20.87 -1.44
C LYS A 92 -2.94 21.56 -0.38
N HIS A 93 -3.52 22.71 -0.72
CA HIS A 93 -4.39 23.49 0.17
C HIS A 93 -5.76 22.80 0.43
N LEU A 94 -6.13 21.81 -0.39
CA LEU A 94 -7.31 20.97 -0.19
C LEU A 94 -7.04 19.80 0.76
N LEU A 95 -5.78 19.54 1.09
CA LEU A 95 -5.40 18.44 1.97
C LEU A 95 -5.35 18.91 3.42
N PRO A 96 -5.72 18.04 4.38
CA PRO A 96 -5.50 18.31 5.79
C PRO A 96 -4.01 18.56 6.07
N GLU A 97 -3.74 19.59 6.86
CA GLU A 97 -2.41 19.88 7.37
C GLU A 97 -1.89 18.70 8.19
N LEU A 98 -0.58 18.47 8.09
CA LEU A 98 0.08 17.36 8.77
C LEU A 98 0.88 17.89 9.96
N ASP A 99 0.66 17.26 11.11
CA ASP A 99 1.53 17.44 12.27
C ASP A 99 2.96 16.95 11.93
N PRO A 100 4.02 17.75 12.21
CA PRO A 100 5.40 17.32 12.04
C PRO A 100 5.73 15.97 12.70
N GLU A 101 5.12 15.64 13.83
CA GLU A 101 5.32 14.34 14.48
C GLU A 101 4.76 13.16 13.66
N ILE A 102 3.66 13.36 12.94
CA ILE A 102 3.11 12.38 11.98
C ILE A 102 4.15 12.11 10.89
N ILE A 103 4.76 13.16 10.35
CA ILE A 103 5.77 13.02 9.29
C ILE A 103 6.97 12.20 9.80
N LEU A 104 7.44 12.47 11.02
CA LEU A 104 8.54 11.72 11.64
C LEU A 104 8.18 10.24 11.86
N LEU A 105 6.94 9.95 12.29
CA LEU A 105 6.48 8.58 12.49
C LEU A 105 6.35 7.82 11.16
N VAL A 106 5.76 8.46 10.13
CA VAL A 106 5.69 7.89 8.77
C VAL A 106 7.08 7.61 8.24
N ASN A 107 8.06 8.51 8.42
CA ASN A 107 9.44 8.27 7.99
C ASN A 107 10.04 7.01 8.62
N LYS A 108 9.79 6.76 9.91
CA LYS A 108 10.25 5.54 10.60
C LYS A 108 9.60 4.28 10.03
N ILE A 109 8.31 4.31 9.76
CA ILE A 109 7.57 3.18 9.18
C ILE A 109 8.07 2.90 7.76
N VAL A 110 8.15 3.93 6.91
CA VAL A 110 8.60 3.81 5.53
C VAL A 110 10.02 3.26 5.44
N ALA A 111 10.92 3.66 6.33
CA ALA A 111 12.27 3.10 6.38
C ALA A 111 12.27 1.58 6.63
N ILE A 112 11.37 1.06 7.48
CA ILE A 112 11.23 -0.39 7.70
C ILE A 112 10.70 -1.07 6.44
N GLU A 113 9.65 -0.53 5.83
CA GLU A 113 9.03 -1.07 4.61
C GLU A 113 10.02 -1.12 3.43
N VAL A 114 10.85 -0.08 3.28
CA VAL A 114 11.90 -0.03 2.25
C VAL A 114 12.92 -1.13 2.45
N GLU A 115 13.39 -1.37 3.67
CA GLU A 115 14.31 -2.48 3.95
C GLU A 115 13.67 -3.84 3.69
N TRP A 116 12.40 -4.01 4.06
CA TRP A 116 11.66 -5.22 3.74
C TRP A 116 11.53 -5.45 2.23
N GLN A 117 11.26 -4.39 1.47
CA GLN A 117 11.14 -4.47 0.02
C GLN A 117 12.47 -4.78 -0.66
N LYS A 118 13.59 -4.25 -0.16
CA LYS A 118 14.94 -4.58 -0.66
C LYS A 118 15.24 -6.06 -0.45
N GLU A 119 14.95 -6.60 0.73
CA GLU A 119 15.12 -8.02 1.01
C GLU A 119 14.22 -8.88 0.10
N ALA A 120 12.97 -8.46 -0.11
CA ALA A 120 12.04 -9.14 -1.00
C ALA A 120 12.54 -9.14 -2.46
N MET A 121 13.07 -8.01 -2.95
CA MET A 121 13.68 -7.88 -4.27
C MET A 121 14.88 -8.81 -4.43
N ASN A 122 15.74 -8.92 -3.41
CA ASN A 122 16.91 -9.79 -3.44
C ASN A 122 16.52 -11.28 -3.47
N LYS A 123 15.46 -11.67 -2.76
CA LYS A 123 15.01 -13.07 -2.66
C LYS A 123 14.17 -13.52 -3.87
N TYR A 124 13.30 -12.65 -4.37
CA TYR A 124 12.34 -12.98 -5.44
C TYR A 124 12.32 -11.90 -6.54
N PRO A 125 13.45 -11.66 -7.23
CA PRO A 125 13.60 -10.57 -8.18
C PRO A 125 12.65 -10.67 -9.37
N ASP A 126 12.30 -11.87 -9.82
CA ASP A 126 11.43 -12.04 -10.99
C ASP A 126 9.97 -11.66 -10.70
N ILE A 127 9.54 -11.79 -9.43
CA ILE A 127 8.21 -11.32 -8.99
C ILE A 127 8.27 -9.83 -8.65
N VAL A 128 9.19 -9.46 -7.76
CA VAL A 128 9.21 -8.12 -7.16
C VAL A 128 9.69 -7.08 -8.17
N GLY A 129 10.62 -7.44 -9.05
CA GLY A 129 11.18 -6.56 -10.10
C GLY A 129 10.18 -6.16 -11.17
N ARG A 130 9.05 -6.88 -11.31
CA ARG A 130 7.93 -6.49 -12.17
C ARG A 130 7.01 -5.45 -11.53
N GLY A 131 7.22 -5.16 -10.24
CA GLY A 131 6.48 -4.17 -9.49
C GLY A 131 7.02 -2.75 -9.68
N ARG A 132 6.78 -1.92 -8.67
CA ARG A 132 7.26 -0.53 -8.63
C ARG A 132 8.76 -0.50 -8.30
N PRO A 133 9.51 0.52 -8.78
CA PRO A 133 10.84 0.80 -8.23
C PRO A 133 10.73 1.08 -6.73
N ILE A 134 11.81 0.88 -5.98
CA ILE A 134 11.76 0.97 -4.52
C ILE A 134 11.74 2.43 -4.06
N TYR A 135 12.64 3.26 -4.60
CA TYR A 135 12.94 4.59 -4.06
C TYR A 135 12.23 5.72 -4.78
N SER A 136 11.90 6.76 -4.03
CA SER A 136 11.28 7.99 -4.54
C SER A 136 12.16 8.75 -5.55
N SER A 137 13.48 8.56 -5.53
CA SER A 137 14.40 9.11 -6.55
C SER A 137 14.16 8.55 -7.97
N GLN A 138 13.38 7.47 -8.09
CA GLN A 138 12.99 6.86 -9.36
C GLN A 138 11.58 7.29 -9.80
N ASP A 139 10.91 8.16 -9.04
CA ASP A 139 9.60 8.68 -9.38
C ASP A 139 9.68 9.61 -10.59
N ASN A 140 8.59 9.61 -11.36
CA ASN A 140 8.31 10.61 -12.38
C ASN A 140 6.80 10.70 -12.60
N SER A 141 6.37 11.42 -13.62
CA SER A 141 4.95 11.64 -13.91
C SER A 141 4.16 10.37 -14.26
N THR A 142 4.83 9.29 -14.67
CA THR A 142 4.19 8.02 -15.06
C THR A 142 4.57 6.84 -14.17
N VAL A 143 5.67 6.94 -13.42
CA VAL A 143 6.15 5.91 -12.50
C VAL A 143 6.12 6.42 -11.08
N THR A 144 5.43 5.69 -10.20
CA THR A 144 5.48 5.92 -8.75
C THR A 144 6.11 4.71 -8.07
N SER A 145 7.12 4.98 -7.25
CA SER A 145 7.84 4.03 -6.42
C SER A 145 7.00 3.44 -5.31
N MET A 146 7.48 2.34 -4.74
CA MET A 146 6.93 1.74 -3.52
C MET A 146 6.98 2.75 -2.38
N GLU A 147 8.13 3.41 -2.15
CA GLU A 147 8.31 4.39 -1.08
C GLU A 147 7.27 5.51 -1.13
N THR A 148 7.06 6.13 -2.30
CA THR A 148 6.08 7.21 -2.45
C THR A 148 4.65 6.71 -2.31
N TYR A 149 4.35 5.52 -2.83
CA TYR A 149 3.03 4.92 -2.71
C TYR A 149 2.63 4.67 -1.24
N ILE A 150 3.51 4.02 -0.47
CA ILE A 150 3.23 3.71 0.93
C ILE A 150 3.25 4.98 1.79
N ARG A 151 4.13 5.94 1.49
CA ARG A 151 4.16 7.23 2.18
C ARG A 151 2.88 8.01 1.97
N GLY A 152 2.40 8.11 0.73
CA GLY A 152 1.13 8.78 0.41
C GLY A 152 -0.04 8.18 1.17
N GLU A 153 -0.06 6.85 1.30
CA GLU A 153 -1.06 6.12 2.08
C GLU A 153 -0.98 6.39 3.58
N LEU A 154 0.21 6.22 4.18
CA LEU A 154 0.42 6.41 5.62
C LEU A 154 0.10 7.83 6.09
N LEU A 155 0.36 8.85 5.26
CA LEU A 155 0.05 10.24 5.59
C LEU A 155 -1.46 10.57 5.60
N THR A 156 -2.32 9.59 5.29
CA THR A 156 -3.78 9.74 5.42
C THR A 156 -4.32 9.21 6.75
N TYR A 157 -3.50 8.48 7.50
CA TYR A 157 -3.91 7.79 8.71
C TYR A 157 -3.83 8.70 9.93
N SER A 158 -4.64 8.42 10.95
CA SER A 158 -4.54 9.10 12.24
C SER A 158 -3.24 8.74 12.96
N ARG A 159 -2.84 9.57 13.93
CA ARG A 159 -1.71 9.28 14.81
C ARG A 159 -1.83 7.90 15.46
N LYS A 160 -3.02 7.58 15.96
CA LYS A 160 -3.32 6.31 16.63
C LYS A 160 -3.06 5.11 15.71
N THR A 161 -3.55 5.16 14.48
CA THR A 161 -3.35 4.11 13.49
C THR A 161 -1.87 3.95 13.15
N LEU A 162 -1.14 5.07 12.97
CA LEU A 162 0.29 5.03 12.70
C LEU A 162 1.11 4.46 13.86
N ASP A 163 0.78 4.81 15.11
CA ASP A 163 1.47 4.27 16.28
C ASP A 163 1.25 2.74 16.38
N LEU A 164 0.00 2.29 16.22
CA LEU A 164 -0.33 0.85 16.23
C LEU A 164 0.33 0.11 15.07
N TYR A 165 0.36 0.70 13.87
CA TYR A 165 1.03 0.12 12.72
C TYR A 165 2.54 0.05 12.92
N TYR A 166 3.15 1.10 13.46
CA TYR A 166 4.58 1.12 13.77
C TYR A 166 4.95 0.05 14.81
N GLN A 167 4.16 -0.10 15.88
CA GLN A 167 4.35 -1.18 16.86
C GLN A 167 4.20 -2.57 16.21
N ASN A 168 3.24 -2.73 15.29
CA ASN A 168 3.12 -3.95 14.52
C ASN A 168 4.39 -4.22 13.67
N CYS A 169 4.92 -3.22 12.98
CA CYS A 169 6.14 -3.34 12.20
C CYS A 169 7.34 -3.74 13.05
N LEU A 170 7.53 -3.11 14.22
CA LEU A 170 8.60 -3.44 15.15
C LEU A 170 8.47 -4.88 15.68
N ARG A 171 7.26 -5.32 16.00
CA ARG A 171 6.98 -6.70 16.46
C ARG A 171 7.25 -7.74 15.37
N LEU A 172 6.94 -7.45 14.11
CA LEU A 172 7.29 -8.34 12.99
C LEU A 172 8.80 -8.41 12.82
N LYS A 173 9.48 -7.25 12.84
CA LYS A 173 10.94 -7.16 12.74
C LYS A 173 11.65 -7.92 13.87
N SER A 174 11.17 -7.82 15.11
CA SER A 174 11.75 -8.54 16.26
C SER A 174 11.62 -10.06 16.15
N LYS A 175 10.68 -10.55 15.33
CA LYS A 175 10.49 -11.98 15.03
C LYS A 175 11.21 -12.43 13.76
N GLY A 176 11.97 -11.55 13.10
CA GLY A 176 12.59 -11.83 11.80
C GLY A 176 11.57 -11.99 10.68
N ILE A 177 10.34 -11.48 10.85
CA ILE A 177 9.29 -11.55 9.84
C ILE A 177 9.33 -10.29 8.98
N ASN A 178 9.42 -10.49 7.67
CA ASN A 178 9.36 -9.43 6.66
C ASN A 178 7.90 -9.21 6.21
N GLY A 179 7.37 -8.01 6.44
CA GLY A 179 6.00 -7.64 6.09
C GLY A 179 5.73 -7.68 4.58
N ALA A 180 6.67 -7.20 3.75
CA ALA A 180 6.54 -7.22 2.30
C ALA A 180 6.46 -8.66 1.75
N LEU A 181 7.30 -9.58 2.26
CA LEU A 181 7.23 -11.01 1.92
C LEU A 181 5.93 -11.67 2.37
N THR A 182 5.40 -11.25 3.53
CA THR A 182 4.08 -11.71 4.00
C THR A 182 3.01 -11.29 3.01
N THR A 183 2.93 -10.01 2.66
CA THR A 183 1.99 -9.50 1.65
C THR A 183 2.13 -10.23 0.32
N LEU A 184 3.36 -10.41 -0.16
CA LEU A 184 3.64 -11.10 -1.42
C LEU A 184 3.16 -12.55 -1.40
N LEU A 185 3.41 -13.29 -0.30
CA LEU A 185 2.98 -14.68 -0.15
C LEU A 185 1.46 -14.80 -0.19
N PHE A 186 0.74 -13.89 0.48
CA PHE A 186 -0.71 -13.86 0.42
C PHE A 186 -1.23 -13.58 -1.00
N THR A 187 -0.57 -12.67 -1.72
CA THR A 187 -0.93 -12.35 -3.11
C THR A 187 -0.72 -13.54 -4.04
N VAL A 188 0.45 -14.19 -4.03
CA VAL A 188 0.70 -15.32 -4.94
C VAL A 188 -0.22 -16.51 -4.65
N LYS A 189 -0.58 -16.74 -3.37
CA LYS A 189 -1.58 -17.74 -2.98
C LYS A 189 -2.95 -17.47 -3.55
N ARG A 190 -3.36 -16.20 -3.65
CA ARG A 190 -4.62 -15.82 -4.31
C ARG A 190 -4.60 -16.05 -5.82
N TYR A 191 -3.42 -16.00 -6.44
CA TYR A 191 -3.22 -16.32 -7.85
C TYR A 191 -2.92 -17.81 -8.12
N GLY A 192 -3.06 -18.68 -7.12
CA GLY A 192 -2.97 -20.13 -7.28
C GLY A 192 -1.58 -20.73 -7.10
N TYR A 193 -0.59 -19.97 -6.64
CA TYR A 193 0.74 -20.48 -6.29
C TYR A 193 0.81 -20.88 -4.81
N SER A 194 1.49 -21.96 -4.49
CA SER A 194 1.60 -22.44 -3.10
C SER A 194 2.67 -21.69 -2.30
N THR A 195 3.77 -21.32 -2.97
CA THR A 195 4.92 -20.63 -2.36
C THR A 195 5.44 -19.48 -3.22
N LEU A 196 6.30 -18.65 -2.64
CA LEU A 196 6.98 -17.56 -3.36
C LEU A 196 8.00 -18.12 -4.37
N GLU A 197 8.67 -19.21 -4.04
CA GLU A 197 9.62 -19.90 -4.93
C GLU A 197 8.90 -20.38 -6.19
N GLU A 198 7.77 -21.09 -6.03
CA GLU A 198 6.98 -21.60 -7.16
C GLU A 198 6.54 -20.45 -8.08
N ALA A 199 6.05 -19.36 -7.49
CA ALA A 199 5.64 -18.19 -8.24
C ALA A 199 6.82 -17.55 -8.99
N ASN A 200 7.98 -17.39 -8.33
CA ASN A 200 9.15 -16.75 -8.91
C ASN A 200 9.70 -17.57 -10.08
N GLU A 201 9.79 -18.89 -9.94
CA GLU A 201 10.26 -19.79 -11.00
C GLU A 201 9.34 -19.80 -12.22
N LYS A 202 8.01 -19.87 -12.01
CA LYS A 202 7.05 -19.85 -13.13
C LYS A 202 7.07 -18.50 -13.85
N ILE A 203 7.23 -17.40 -13.13
CA ILE A 203 7.33 -16.06 -13.69
C ILE A 203 8.63 -15.90 -14.48
N ARG A 204 9.76 -16.37 -13.93
CA ARG A 204 11.06 -16.42 -14.63
C ARG A 204 10.99 -17.23 -15.92
N ALA A 205 10.38 -18.41 -15.89
CA ALA A 205 10.23 -19.26 -17.06
C ALA A 205 9.40 -18.59 -18.16
N LYS A 206 8.33 -17.87 -17.81
CA LYS A 206 7.53 -17.09 -18.77
C LYS A 206 8.30 -15.91 -19.38
N SER A 207 9.19 -15.27 -18.62
CA SER A 207 10.09 -14.23 -19.16
C SER A 207 11.12 -14.80 -20.15
N GLY A 208 11.56 -16.04 -19.97
CA GLY A 208 12.56 -16.69 -20.84
C GLY A 208 12.03 -17.17 -22.19
N PHE A 209 10.71 -17.26 -22.37
CA PHE A 209 10.06 -17.70 -23.62
C PHE A 209 9.65 -16.54 -24.55
N GLY A 210 10.08 -15.31 -24.28
CA GLY A 210 9.74 -14.10 -25.05
C GLY A 210 10.89 -13.45 -25.81
N ALA A 211 11.99 -14.19 -26.06
CA ALA A 211 13.13 -13.72 -26.84
C ALA A 211 13.45 -14.70 -27.98
N TYR A 212 12.58 -14.74 -28.99
CA TYR A 212 12.88 -15.17 -30.35
C TYR A 212 12.03 -14.36 -31.32
#